data_AF-A0A661C6A3-F1
#
_entry.id   AF-A0A661C6A3-F1
#
_cell.length_a   1.000
_cell.length_b   1.000
_cell.length_c   1.000
_cell.angle_alpha   90.00
_cell.angle_beta   90.00
_cell.angle_gamma   90.00
#
_symmetry.space_group_name_H-M   'P 1'
#
loop_
_entity.id
_entity.type
_entity.pdbx_description
1 polymer ?
#
loop_
_entity_poly.entity_id
_entity_poly.type
_entity_poly.pdbx_seq_one_letter_code
_entity_poly.pdbx_strand_id
1 'polypeptide(L)'
;MLKRWLKIRKIPATNLDIQSQMYFLGWMLPGAISHMRSEFFRDYFMESFDMMHDQDYAIAVFPRLTFGSGQRYASKGCYIVQLAKGEQPELIKKSDWIIHLITEST
;
A
#
# COMPACT_ATOMS: atom_id res chain seq x y z
N MET A 1 -2.71 14.09 4.86
CA MET A 1 -3.87 14.15 3.92
C MET A 1 -5.01 13.23 4.34
N LEU A 2 -4.74 11.95 4.69
CA LEU A 2 -5.75 10.97 5.12
C LEU A 2 -6.79 11.50 6.13
N LYS A 3 -6.36 11.98 7.30
CA LYS A 3 -7.29 12.47 8.35
C LYS A 3 -8.23 13.58 7.86
N ARG A 4 -7.73 14.46 6.97
CA ARG A 4 -8.53 15.53 6.35
C ARG A 4 -9.53 14.95 5.36
N TRP A 5 -9.12 13.99 4.53
CA TRP A 5 -10.01 13.28 3.61
C TRP A 5 -11.12 12.52 4.36
N LEU A 6 -10.77 11.78 5.42
CA LEU A 6 -11.74 11.08 6.29
C LEU A 6 -12.78 12.07 6.86
N LYS A 7 -12.32 13.22 7.37
CA LYS A 7 -13.19 14.29 7.88
C LYS A 7 -14.14 14.83 6.81
N ILE A 8 -13.64 15.11 5.60
CA ILE A 8 -14.45 15.61 4.48
C ILE A 8 -15.49 14.57 4.04
N ARG A 9 -15.09 13.29 3.98
CA ARG A 9 -15.97 12.17 3.61
C ARG A 9 -16.87 11.70 4.75
N LYS A 10 -16.78 12.29 5.95
CA LYS A 10 -17.51 11.90 7.17
C LYS A 10 -17.30 10.43 7.54
N ILE A 11 -16.10 9.91 7.29
CA ILE A 11 -15.71 8.55 7.65
C ILE A 11 -15.07 8.59 9.05
N PRO A 12 -15.57 7.82 10.04
CA PRO A 12 -14.96 7.76 11.37
C PRO A 12 -13.51 7.26 11.29
N ALA A 13 -12.58 7.91 11.98
CA ALA A 13 -11.20 7.43 12.07
C ALA A 13 -11.13 6.25 13.07
N THR A 14 -10.95 5.03 12.56
CA THR A 14 -10.92 3.81 13.37
C THR A 14 -9.55 3.17 13.26
N ASN A 15 -9.34 2.32 12.25
CA ASN A 15 -8.03 1.76 11.93
C ASN A 15 -7.38 2.61 10.83
N LEU A 16 -6.44 3.47 11.21
CA LEU A 16 -5.77 4.38 10.28
C LEU A 16 -4.93 3.64 9.24
N ASP A 17 -4.45 2.44 9.54
CA ASP A 17 -3.63 1.67 8.60
C ASP A 17 -4.48 1.18 7.43
N ILE A 18 -5.59 0.49 7.72
CA ILE A 18 -6.56 0.05 6.71
C ILE A 18 -7.12 1.27 5.96
N GLN A 19 -7.46 2.34 6.66
CA GLN A 19 -8.00 3.55 6.04
C GLN A 19 -7.00 4.23 5.10
N SER A 20 -5.70 4.16 5.40
CA SER A 20 -4.66 4.66 4.50
C SER A 20 -4.55 3.84 3.22
N GLN A 21 -4.66 2.51 3.31
CA GLN A 21 -4.68 1.61 2.15
C GLN A 21 -5.90 1.91 1.28
N MET A 22 -7.07 2.10 1.89
CA MET A 22 -8.30 2.46 1.17
C MET A 22 -8.21 3.84 0.51
N TYR A 23 -7.59 4.81 1.17
CA TYR A 23 -7.36 6.14 0.60
C TYR A 23 -6.50 6.06 -0.67
N PHE A 24 -5.43 5.27 -0.62
CA PHE A 24 -4.57 5.02 -1.78
C PHE A 24 -5.33 4.34 -2.92
N LEU A 25 -6.03 3.24 -2.64
CA LEU A 25 -6.82 2.52 -3.64
C LEU A 25 -7.88 3.43 -4.28
N GLY A 26 -8.51 4.31 -3.50
CA GLY A 26 -9.52 5.24 -3.98
C GLY A 26 -9.00 6.28 -4.98
N TRP A 27 -7.70 6.56 -5.00
CA TRP A 27 -7.08 7.42 -6.01
C TRP A 27 -6.50 6.62 -7.19
N MET A 28 -5.92 5.45 -6.91
CA MET A 28 -5.27 4.61 -7.92
C MET A 28 -6.25 3.89 -8.84
N LEU A 29 -7.28 3.26 -8.28
CA LEU A 29 -8.22 2.43 -9.04
C LEU A 29 -8.96 3.20 -10.15
N PRO A 30 -9.48 4.42 -9.91
CA PRO A 30 -10.13 5.17 -10.98
C PRO A 30 -9.21 5.48 -12.16
N GLY A 31 -7.93 5.76 -11.91
CA GLY A 31 -6.93 6.01 -12.95
C GLY A 31 -6.69 4.78 -13.81
N ALA A 32 -6.45 3.63 -13.17
CA ALA A 32 -6.29 2.34 -13.83
C ALA A 32 -7.52 1.97 -14.69
N ILE A 33 -8.73 2.05 -14.12
CA ILE A 33 -9.98 1.75 -14.83
C ILE A 33 -10.20 2.71 -15.99
N SER A 34 -9.95 4.02 -15.80
CA SER A 34 -10.10 5.01 -16.87
C SER A 34 -9.13 4.78 -18.02
N HIS A 35 -7.92 4.28 -17.72
CA HIS A 35 -6.92 3.93 -18.73
C HIS A 35 -7.35 2.73 -19.58
N MET A 36 -8.03 1.76 -18.97
CA MET A 36 -8.50 0.56 -19.67
C MET A 36 -9.56 0.81 -20.74
N ARG A 37 -10.36 1.89 -20.62
CA ARG A 37 -11.44 2.23 -21.56
C ARG A 37 -12.41 1.05 -21.80
N SER A 38 -12.41 0.46 -23.01
CA SER A 38 -13.27 -0.68 -23.40
C SER A 38 -12.59 -2.04 -23.18
N GLU A 39 -11.31 -2.04 -22.83
CA GLU A 39 -10.43 -3.20 -22.87
C GLU A 39 -10.30 -3.84 -21.48
N PHE A 40 -11.32 -4.62 -21.10
CA PHE A 40 -11.42 -5.24 -19.77
C PHE A 40 -10.76 -6.63 -19.71
N PHE A 41 -9.44 -6.64 -19.63
CA PHE A 41 -8.66 -7.84 -19.34
C PHE A 41 -7.75 -7.65 -18.15
N ARG A 42 -7.58 -8.72 -17.37
CA ARG A 42 -6.81 -8.73 -16.13
C ARG A 42 -5.39 -8.22 -16.34
N ASP A 43 -4.70 -8.70 -17.37
CA ASP A 43 -3.28 -8.40 -17.53
C ASP A 43 -3.05 -6.93 -17.88
N TYR A 44 -3.93 -6.32 -18.68
CA TYR A 44 -3.87 -4.87 -18.97
C TYR A 44 -4.26 -4.00 -17.78
N PHE A 45 -5.19 -4.47 -16.96
CA PHE A 45 -5.42 -3.85 -15.65
C PHE A 45 -4.13 -3.87 -14.82
N MET A 46 -3.41 -4.99 -14.77
CA MET A 46 -2.15 -5.08 -14.02
C MET A 46 -1.03 -4.21 -14.63
N GLU A 47 -0.91 -4.15 -15.96
CA GLU A 47 0.03 -3.29 -16.67
C GLU A 47 -0.18 -1.80 -16.37
N SER A 48 -1.43 -1.37 -16.15
CA SER A 48 -1.71 0.02 -15.75
C SER A 48 -1.04 0.40 -14.43
N PHE A 49 -0.71 -0.56 -13.57
CA PHE A 49 0.04 -0.35 -12.35
C PHE A 49 1.55 -0.49 -12.54
N ASP A 50 2.03 -1.19 -13.57
CA ASP A 50 3.47 -1.33 -13.87
C ASP A 50 4.11 0.02 -14.25
N MET A 51 3.33 0.96 -14.79
CA MET A 51 3.79 2.33 -15.09
C MET A 51 3.80 3.25 -13.87
N MET A 52 3.44 2.75 -12.68
CA MET A 52 3.39 3.53 -11.46
C MET A 52 4.82 3.85 -10.98
N HIS A 53 5.18 5.13 -11.06
CA HIS A 53 6.42 5.61 -10.45
C HIS A 53 6.34 5.49 -8.92
N ASP A 54 7.48 5.34 -8.25
CA ASP A 54 7.57 5.18 -6.79
C ASP A 54 6.66 6.17 -6.04
N GLN A 55 5.72 5.62 -5.27
CA GLN A 55 4.70 6.40 -4.58
C GLN A 55 5.14 6.75 -3.16
N ASP A 56 6.17 7.58 -3.04
CA ASP A 56 6.77 7.96 -1.74
C ASP A 56 5.82 8.80 -0.85
N TYR A 57 4.77 9.38 -1.44
CA TYR A 57 3.82 10.27 -0.75
C TYR A 57 2.44 9.65 -0.49
N ALA A 58 2.14 8.50 -1.09
CA ALA A 58 0.76 8.05 -1.22
C ALA A 58 0.26 7.21 -0.03
N ILE A 59 1.16 6.55 0.72
CA ILE A 59 0.78 5.71 1.87
C ILE A 59 1.62 6.03 3.09
N ALA A 60 0.95 6.48 4.17
CA ALA A 60 1.61 6.74 5.46
C ALA A 60 2.15 5.46 6.13
N VAL A 61 1.70 4.29 5.69
CA VAL A 61 2.00 2.97 6.28
C VAL A 61 3.14 2.24 5.56
N PHE A 62 3.37 2.51 4.26
CA PHE A 62 4.39 1.84 3.48
C PHE A 62 5.45 2.86 3.03
N PRO A 63 6.71 2.74 3.49
CA PRO A 63 7.76 3.70 3.17
C PRO A 63 8.08 3.80 1.68
N ARG A 64 7.83 2.73 0.93
CA ARG A 64 8.04 2.67 -0.52
C ARG A 64 7.08 1.66 -1.13
N LEU A 65 6.42 2.05 -2.21
CA LEU A 65 5.56 1.18 -3.00
C LEU A 65 6.08 1.18 -4.42
N THR A 66 6.38 -0.02 -4.91
CA THR A 66 6.81 -0.24 -6.29
C THR A 66 5.99 -1.37 -6.87
N PHE A 67 5.61 -1.24 -8.13
CA PHE A 67 4.90 -2.28 -8.86
C PHE A 67 5.65 -2.51 -10.16
N GLY A 68 6.61 -3.44 -10.12
CA GLY A 68 7.35 -3.83 -11.31
C GLY A 68 6.64 -4.96 -12.05
N SER A 69 6.99 -5.15 -13.32
CA SER A 69 6.46 -6.25 -14.13
C SER A 69 6.65 -7.60 -13.45
N GLY A 70 5.62 -8.45 -13.51
CA GLY A 70 5.58 -9.75 -12.83
C GLY A 70 5.37 -9.68 -11.31
N GLN A 71 5.51 -8.51 -10.68
CA GLN A 71 5.32 -8.37 -9.24
C GLN A 71 3.82 -8.38 -8.91
N ARG A 72 3.49 -8.96 -7.75
CA ARG A 72 2.10 -9.04 -7.23
C ARG A 72 1.95 -8.41 -5.85
N TYR A 73 3.05 -7.99 -5.24
CA TYR A 73 3.09 -7.30 -3.96
C TYR A 73 3.71 -5.92 -4.16
N ALA A 74 2.93 -4.87 -3.86
CA ALA A 74 3.35 -3.48 -4.01
C ALA A 74 4.37 -3.04 -2.93
N SER A 75 4.32 -3.68 -1.76
CA SER A 75 5.28 -3.48 -0.67
C SER A 75 5.95 -4.80 -0.36
N LYS A 76 7.29 -4.80 -0.35
CA LYS A 76 8.13 -5.99 -0.14
C LYS A 76 8.98 -5.94 1.12
N GLY A 77 8.73 -4.93 1.96
CA GLY A 77 9.41 -4.80 3.23
C GLY A 77 8.50 -5.10 4.41
N CYS A 78 9.10 -5.21 5.58
CA CYS A 78 8.40 -5.41 6.84
C CYS A 78 9.14 -4.72 8.00
N TYR A 79 8.42 -4.59 9.11
CA TYR A 79 9.01 -4.28 10.41
C TYR A 79 9.05 -5.55 11.26
N ILE A 80 10.12 -5.70 12.05
CA ILE A 80 10.14 -6.66 13.15
C ILE A 80 9.51 -5.96 14.37
N VAL A 81 8.49 -6.58 14.94
CA VAL A 81 7.74 -6.08 16.09
C VAL A 81 7.77 -7.08 17.23
N GLN A 82 7.73 -6.57 18.46
CA GLN A 82 7.63 -7.35 19.68
C GLN A 82 6.31 -7.03 20.38
N LEU A 83 5.62 -8.05 20.89
CA LEU A 83 4.47 -7.84 21.78
C LEU A 83 4.93 -7.32 23.15
N ALA A 84 4.27 -6.28 23.63
CA ALA A 84 4.43 -5.80 25.00
C ALA A 84 3.96 -6.86 26.02
N LYS A 85 4.21 -6.61 27.30
CA LYS A 85 3.66 -7.46 28.39
C LYS A 85 2.25 -6.98 28.74
N GLY A 86 1.38 -7.91 29.15
CA GLY A 86 0.01 -7.61 29.63
C GLY A 86 -1.08 -8.40 28.91
N GLU A 87 -2.33 -8.24 29.34
CA GLU A 87 -3.51 -8.92 28.75
C GLU A 87 -3.88 -8.40 27.35
N GLN A 88 -3.56 -7.14 27.05
CA GLN A 88 -3.73 -6.53 25.73
C GLN A 88 -2.39 -5.95 25.25
N PRO A 89 -1.48 -6.81 24.78
CA PRO A 89 -0.12 -6.39 24.46
C PRO A 89 -0.08 -5.56 23.17
N GLU A 90 0.48 -4.34 23.27
CA GLU A 90 0.75 -3.49 22.11
C GLU A 90 1.93 -4.02 21.27
N LEU A 91 1.96 -3.67 19.98
CA LEU A 91 3.08 -3.99 19.08
C LEU A 91 4.16 -2.90 19.18
N ILE A 92 5.35 -3.28 19.66
CA ILE A 92 6.52 -2.40 19.77
C ILE A 92 7.45 -2.67 18.59
N LYS A 93 7.68 -1.68 17.73
CA LYS A 93 8.64 -1.76 16.62
C LYS A 93 10.08 -1.91 17.15
N LYS A 94 10.81 -2.90 16.62
CA LYS A 94 12.19 -3.24 17.02
C LYS A 94 13.22 -3.11 15.89
N SER A 95 12.78 -2.86 14.67
CA SER A 95 13.67 -2.65 13.52
C SER A 95 13.24 -1.42 12.72
N ASP A 96 14.15 -0.90 11.90
CA ASP A 96 13.78 -0.08 10.75
C ASP A 96 13.08 -0.93 9.68
N TRP A 97 12.69 -0.30 8.57
CA TRP A 97 12.01 -0.98 7.48
C TRP A 97 12.99 -1.92 6.77
N ILE A 98 12.79 -3.23 6.92
CA ILE A 98 13.64 -4.25 6.32
C ILE A 98 13.04 -4.61 4.97
N ILE A 99 13.85 -4.52 3.91
CA ILE A 99 13.48 -5.03 2.59
C ILE A 99 14.33 -6.26 2.34
N HIS A 100 13.70 -7.42 2.17
CA HIS A 100 14.41 -8.54 1.56
C HIS A 100 14.21 -8.43 0.05
N LEU A 101 15.27 -8.06 -0.66
CA LEU A 101 15.29 -8.19 -2.11
C LEU A 101 15.19 -9.69 -2.39
N ILE A 102 14.02 -10.14 -2.86
CA ILE A 102 13.92 -11.42 -3.53
C ILE A 102 14.75 -11.25 -4.80
N THR A 103 16.05 -11.51 -4.72
CA THR A 103 16.85 -11.83 -5.90
C THR A 103 16.27 -13.13 -6.43
N GLU A 104 15.49 -13.03 -7.51
CA GLU A 104 15.20 -14.19 -8.33
C GLU A 104 16.56 -14.74 -8.79
N SER A 105 16.94 -15.88 -8.22
CA SER A 105 18.07 -16.67 -8.69
C SER A 105 17.74 -17.09 -10.13
N THR A 106 18.42 -16.47 -11.09
CA THR A 106 18.55 -16.98 -12.45
C THR A 106 20.03 -17.20 -12.72
#